data_AF-A0A3N0ZGI3-F1
#
_entry.id   AF-A0A3N0ZGI3-F1
#
_cell.length_a   1.000
_cell.length_b   1.000
_cell.length_c   1.000
_cell.angle_alpha   90.00
_cell.angle_beta   90.00
_cell.angle_gamma   90.00
#
_symmetry.space_group_name_H-M   'P 1'
#
loop_
_entity.id
_entity.type
_entity.pdbx_description
1 polymer ?
#
loop_
_entity_poly.entity_id
_entity_poly.type
_entity_poly.pdbx_seq_one_letter_code
_entity_poly.pdbx_strand_id
1 'polypeptide(L)'
;MRVKMKLSDDPFVRELLPEFVDNWISDIDSQFKQLIETKNSDDLYRFAHTLKGSCFQFGLDHIAQLGIELMGYAKEKNWESAAAMEDKIRSSFLEVKEFLQNNPI
;
A
#
# COMPACT_ATOMS: atom_id res chain seq x y z
N MET A 1 12.38 -0.11 17.25
CA MET A 1 11.06 0.13 17.88
C MET A 1 10.05 -0.69 17.08
N ARG A 2 9.45 -1.75 17.65
CA ARG A 2 8.45 -2.56 16.92
C ARG A 2 7.17 -1.72 16.82
N VAL A 3 6.74 -1.40 15.60
CA VAL A 3 5.43 -0.78 15.37
C VAL A 3 4.38 -1.74 15.91
N LYS A 4 3.55 -1.30 16.87
CA LYS A 4 2.36 -2.07 17.27
C LYS A 4 1.36 -1.96 16.12
N MET A 5 1.36 -2.95 15.25
CA MET A 5 0.35 -3.09 14.20
C MET A 5 -1.02 -3.32 14.86
N LYS A 6 -1.94 -2.38 14.70
CA LYS A 6 -3.34 -2.51 15.13
C LYS A 6 -4.16 -2.96 13.94
N LEU A 7 -4.36 -4.26 13.79
CA LEU A 7 -5.25 -4.81 12.78
C LEU A 7 -6.71 -4.68 13.23
N SER A 8 -7.64 -4.74 12.27
CA SER A 8 -9.08 -4.82 12.58
C SER A 8 -9.39 -6.04 13.45
N ASP A 9 -10.29 -5.89 14.42
CA ASP A 9 -10.81 -6.99 15.24
C ASP A 9 -11.99 -7.72 14.59
N ASP A 10 -12.47 -7.24 13.44
CA ASP A 10 -13.51 -7.89 12.66
C ASP A 10 -12.97 -9.22 12.06
N PRO A 11 -13.58 -10.38 12.40
CA PRO A 11 -13.14 -11.69 11.91
C PRO A 11 -13.16 -11.82 10.39
N PHE A 12 -14.13 -11.20 9.72
CA PHE A 12 -14.25 -11.25 8.27
C PHE A 12 -13.13 -10.44 7.60
N VAL A 13 -12.80 -9.27 8.16
CA VAL A 13 -11.66 -8.47 7.68
C VAL A 13 -10.34 -9.21 7.88
N ARG A 14 -10.18 -9.93 9.00
CA ARG A 14 -9.00 -10.75 9.28
C ARG A 14 -8.83 -11.91 8.31
N GLU A 15 -9.91 -12.59 7.94
CA GLU A 15 -9.90 -13.69 6.98
C GLU A 15 -9.47 -13.24 5.58
N LEU A 16 -9.89 -12.04 5.15
CA LEU A 16 -9.55 -11.48 3.84
C LEU A 16 -8.17 -10.81 3.80
N LEU A 17 -7.56 -10.52 4.94
CA LEU A 17 -6.33 -9.73 5.02
C LEU A 17 -5.13 -10.38 4.31
N PRO A 18 -4.89 -11.71 4.38
CA PRO A 18 -3.80 -12.34 3.64
C PRO A 18 -3.92 -12.15 2.12
N GLU A 19 -5.10 -12.42 1.56
CA GLU A 19 -5.37 -12.24 0.13
C GLU A 19 -5.24 -10.77 -0.27
N PHE A 20 -5.76 -9.86 0.56
CA PHE A 20 -5.64 -8.42 0.36
C PHE A 20 -4.17 -7.97 0.24
N VAL A 21 -3.31 -8.44 1.15
CA VAL A 21 -1.87 -8.12 1.15
C VAL A 21 -1.18 -8.68 -0.09
N ASP A 22 -1.49 -9.92 -0.48
CA ASP A 22 -0.90 -10.55 -1.66
C ASP A 22 -1.31 -9.84 -2.96
N ASN A 23 -2.58 -9.46 -3.08
CA ASN A 23 -3.08 -8.70 -4.23
C ASN A 23 -2.38 -7.35 -4.35
N TRP A 24 -2.19 -6.62 -3.24
CA TRP A 24 -1.48 -5.33 -3.28
C TRP A 24 0.00 -5.46 -3.66
N ILE A 25 0.69 -6.48 -3.15
CA ILE A 25 2.09 -6.74 -3.54
C ILE A 25 2.16 -6.99 -5.06
N SER A 26 1.25 -7.81 -5.59
CA SER A 26 1.16 -8.08 -7.04
C SER A 26 0.85 -6.83 -7.85
N ASP A 27 -0.10 -6.00 -7.40
CA ASP A 27 -0.46 -4.76 -8.09
C ASP A 27 0.69 -3.75 -8.11
N ILE A 28 1.44 -3.62 -7.01
CA ILE A 28 2.64 -2.78 -6.96
C ILE A 28 3.68 -3.31 -7.95
N ASP A 29 4.01 -4.60 -7.88
CA ASP A 29 5.05 -5.22 -8.71
C ASP A 29 4.73 -5.17 -10.22
N SER A 30 3.44 -5.15 -10.59
CA SER A 30 3.00 -5.15 -11.98
C SER A 30 2.68 -3.77 -12.57
N GLN A 31 2.20 -2.82 -11.76
CA GLN A 31 1.68 -1.55 -12.26
C GLN A 31 2.59 -0.36 -11.95
N PHE A 32 3.26 -0.34 -10.78
CA PHE A 32 3.87 0.88 -10.26
C PHE A 32 4.97 1.43 -11.18
N LYS A 33 5.88 0.56 -11.61
CA LYS A 33 6.97 0.92 -12.53
C LYS A 33 6.45 1.57 -13.82
N GLN A 34 5.40 1.02 -14.41
CA GLN A 34 4.81 1.55 -15.64
C GLN A 34 4.21 2.95 -15.42
N LEU A 35 3.53 3.17 -14.29
CA LEU A 35 2.94 4.47 -13.95
C LEU A 35 4.02 5.56 -13.83
N ILE A 36 5.17 5.22 -13.26
CA ILE A 36 6.33 6.11 -13.14
C ILE A 36 6.98 6.37 -14.51
N GLU A 37 7.29 5.32 -15.27
CA GLU A 37 7.98 5.45 -16.57
C GLU A 37 7.14 6.23 -17.60
N THR A 38 5.82 6.00 -17.61
CA THR A 38 4.90 6.70 -18.51
C THR A 38 4.53 8.11 -18.02
N LYS A 39 4.95 8.50 -16.82
CA LYS A 39 4.59 9.77 -16.17
C LYS A 39 3.08 10.02 -16.18
N ASN A 40 2.31 8.95 -15.97
CA ASN A 40 0.86 8.99 -16.00
C ASN A 40 0.31 9.44 -14.64
N SER A 41 0.20 10.76 -14.48
CA SER A 41 -0.16 11.40 -13.21
C SER A 41 -1.56 11.04 -12.74
N ASP A 42 -2.51 10.90 -13.67
CA ASP A 42 -3.90 10.64 -13.33
C ASP A 42 -4.06 9.20 -12.82
N ASP A 43 -3.43 8.24 -13.49
CA ASP A 43 -3.53 6.84 -13.08
C ASP A 43 -2.67 6.55 -11.84
N LEU A 44 -1.53 7.22 -11.66
CA LEU A 44 -0.78 7.15 -10.41
C LEU A 44 -1.61 7.69 -9.24
N TYR A 45 -2.33 8.80 -9.44
CA TYR A 45 -3.22 9.34 -8.42
C TYR A 45 -4.37 8.38 -8.09
N ARG A 46 -4.98 7.75 -9.10
CA ARG A 46 -6.03 6.74 -8.89
C ARG A 46 -5.50 5.52 -8.15
N PHE A 47 -4.33 5.00 -8.53
CA PHE A 47 -3.67 3.89 -7.85
C PHE A 47 -3.46 4.21 -6.37
N ALA A 48 -2.87 5.37 -6.07
CA ALA A 48 -2.63 5.83 -4.72
C ALA A 48 -3.93 6.07 -3.92
N HIS A 49 -4.99 6.53 -4.59
CA HIS A 49 -6.31 6.72 -3.97
C HIS A 49 -6.95 5.39 -3.56
N THR A 50 -6.88 4.37 -4.42
CA THR A 50 -7.37 3.02 -4.14
C THR A 50 -6.56 2.35 -3.03
N LEU A 51 -5.24 2.54 -3.03
CA LEU A 51 -4.34 2.10 -1.95
C LEU A 51 -4.78 2.67 -0.61
N LYS A 52 -4.89 3.99 -0.52
CA LYS A 52 -5.35 4.68 0.69
C LYS A 52 -6.71 4.14 1.16
N GLY A 53 -7.70 4.13 0.27
CA GLY A 53 -9.06 3.76 0.62
C GLY A 53 -9.15 2.34 1.17
N SER A 54 -8.52 1.40 0.49
CA SER A 54 -8.56 0.00 0.89
C SER A 54 -7.74 -0.28 2.16
N CYS A 55 -6.54 0.31 2.32
CA CYS A 55 -5.75 0.14 3.54
C CYS A 55 -6.49 0.62 4.81
N PHE A 56 -7.26 1.71 4.75
CA PHE A 56 -8.08 2.14 5.90
C PHE A 56 -9.17 1.13 6.27
N GLN A 57 -9.75 0.43 5.30
CA GLN A 57 -10.77 -0.60 5.57
C GLN A 57 -10.19 -1.79 6.35
N PHE A 58 -8.91 -2.09 6.15
CA PHE A 58 -8.20 -3.19 6.80
C PHE A 58 -7.41 -2.76 8.06
N GLY A 59 -7.49 -1.48 8.47
CA GLY A 59 -6.74 -0.94 9.61
C GLY A 59 -5.23 -0.79 9.35
N LEU A 60 -4.79 -0.79 8.09
CA LEU A 60 -3.41 -0.57 7.69
C LEU A 60 -3.11 0.93 7.54
N ASP A 61 -3.43 1.72 8.57
CA ASP A 61 -3.40 3.19 8.54
C ASP A 61 -2.03 3.75 8.13
N HIS A 62 -0.95 3.08 8.54
CA HIS A 62 0.42 3.47 8.17
C HIS A 62 0.66 3.38 6.65
N ILE A 63 0.15 2.34 5.98
CA ILE A 63 0.24 2.20 4.52
C ILE A 63 -0.72 3.17 3.84
N ALA A 64 -1.91 3.38 4.42
CA ALA A 64 -2.85 4.37 3.89
C ALA A 64 -2.24 5.78 3.85
N GLN A 65 -1.42 6.13 4.85
CA GLN A 65 -0.70 7.40 4.89
C GLN A 65 0.36 7.51 3.78
N LEU A 66 1.06 6.43 3.45
CA LEU A 66 1.96 6.40 2.28
C LEU A 66 1.19 6.61 0.97
N GLY A 67 -0.02 6.06 0.86
CA GLY A 67 -0.92 6.33 -0.26
C GLY A 67 -1.28 7.82 -0.38
N ILE A 68 -1.51 8.53 0.74
CA ILE A 68 -1.75 9.98 0.76
C ILE A 68 -0.53 10.75 0.27
N GLU A 69 0.67 10.38 0.70
CA GLU A 69 1.92 10.99 0.23
C GLU A 69 2.09 10.80 -1.28
N LEU A 70 1.86 9.59 -1.79
CA LEU A 70 1.94 9.28 -3.21
C LEU A 70 0.91 10.07 -4.04
N MET A 71 -0.31 10.25 -3.53
CA MET A 71 -1.31 11.13 -4.14
C MET A 71 -0.79 12.58 -4.26
N GLY A 72 -0.05 13.06 -3.28
CA GLY A 72 0.61 14.38 -3.31
C GLY A 72 1.64 14.47 -4.43
N TYR A 73 2.57 13.51 -4.49
CA TYR A 73 3.58 13.47 -5.54
C TYR A 73 3.00 13.32 -6.94
N ALA A 74 1.92 12.55 -7.10
CA ALA A 74 1.20 12.46 -8.36
C ALA A 74 0.65 13.83 -8.77
N LYS A 75 -0.06 14.54 -7.88
CA LYS A 75 -0.60 15.89 -8.15
C LYS A 75 0.48 16.90 -8.55
N GLU A 76 1.62 16.85 -7.87
CA GLU A 76 2.76 17.74 -8.11
C GLU A 76 3.60 17.30 -9.31
N LYS A 77 3.33 16.12 -9.89
CA LYS A 77 4.16 15.46 -10.92
C LYS A 77 5.62 15.33 -10.48
N ASN A 78 5.83 15.10 -9.18
CA ASN A 78 7.14 14.89 -8.58
C ASN A 78 7.56 13.42 -8.75
N TRP A 79 8.00 13.08 -9.96
CA TRP A 79 8.34 11.71 -10.35
C TRP A 79 9.50 11.10 -9.55
N GLU A 80 10.45 11.93 -9.12
CA GLU A 80 11.57 11.47 -8.29
C GLU A 80 11.07 10.99 -6.93
N SER A 81 10.24 11.80 -6.27
CA SER A 81 9.66 11.43 -4.97
C SER A 81 8.65 10.29 -5.10
N ALA A 82 7.85 10.28 -6.17
CA ALA A 82 6.91 9.19 -6.45
C ALA A 82 7.63 7.85 -6.68
N ALA A 83 8.73 7.84 -7.44
CA ALA A 83 9.53 6.63 -7.67
C ALA A 83 10.11 6.08 -6.35
N ALA A 84 10.54 6.96 -5.45
CA ALA A 84 11.05 6.57 -4.14
C ALA A 84 9.99 5.99 -3.18
N MET A 85 8.70 5.98 -3.55
CA MET A 85 7.63 5.40 -2.74
C MET A 85 7.41 3.91 -2.99
N GLU A 86 7.85 3.36 -4.13
CA GLU A 86 7.61 1.95 -4.49
C GLU A 86 8.14 1.01 -3.40
N ASP A 87 9.43 1.12 -3.09
CA ASP A 87 10.09 0.30 -2.08
C ASP A 87 9.49 0.49 -0.68
N LYS A 88 9.08 1.71 -0.34
CA LYS A 88 8.49 2.01 0.97
C LYS A 88 7.14 1.30 1.13
N ILE A 89 6.24 1.47 0.18
CA ILE A 89 4.90 0.88 0.21
C ILE A 89 5.01 -0.64 0.16
N ARG A 90 5.83 -1.16 -0.76
CA ARG A 90 6.06 -2.60 -0.92
C ARG A 90 6.62 -3.24 0.35
N SER A 91 7.63 -2.62 0.96
CA SER A 91 8.22 -3.14 2.21
C SER A 91 7.20 -3.15 3.36
N SER A 92 6.34 -2.14 3.48
CA SER A 92 5.28 -2.16 4.48
C SER A 92 4.28 -3.32 4.29
N PHE A 93 3.91 -3.65 3.05
CA PHE A 93 3.08 -4.84 2.80
C PHE A 93 3.80 -6.15 3.12
N LEU A 94 5.10 -6.24 2.82
CA LEU A 94 5.90 -7.42 3.18
C LEU A 94 6.01 -7.60 4.69
N GLU A 95 6.15 -6.52 5.46
CA GLU A 95 6.13 -6.56 6.92
C GLU A 95 4.78 -7.07 7.45
N VAL A 96 3.66 -6.63 6.86
CA VAL A 96 2.33 -7.17 7.19
C VAL A 96 2.25 -8.65 6.85
N LYS A 97 2.71 -9.06 5.66
CA LYS A 97 2.71 -10.47 5.24
C LYS A 97 3.50 -11.36 6.20
N GLU A 98 4.71 -10.94 6.58
CA GLU A 98 5.54 -11.64 7.56
C GLU A 98 4.87 -11.69 8.94
N PHE A 99 4.21 -10.61 9.36
CA PHE A 99 3.45 -10.58 10.60
C PHE A 99 2.32 -11.63 10.61
N LEU A 100 1.56 -11.75 9.51
CA LEU A 100 0.47 -12.74 9.36
C LEU A 100 0.98 -14.18 9.38
N GLN A 101 2.12 -14.44 8.73
CA GLN A 101 2.74 -15.77 8.73
C GLN A 101 3.21 -16.20 10.12
N ASN A 102 3.70 -15.26 10.93
CA ASN A 102 4.16 -15.52 12.29
C ASN A 102 3.04 -15.47 13.34
N ASN A 103 1.86 -14.96 12.98
CA ASN A 103 0.69 -14.85 13.85
C ASN A 103 -0.55 -15.30 13.07
N PRO A 104 -0.74 -16.62 12.85
CA PRO A 104 -1.90 -17.15 12.15
C PRO A 104 -3.17 -16.66 12.84
N ILE A 105 -4.05 -16.03 12.06
CA ILE A 105 -5.31 -15.44 12.54
C ILE A 105 -6.42 -16.50 12.54
#